data_AF-A0A7S1GKQ5-F1
#
_entry.id   AF-A0A7S1GKQ5-F1
#
_cell.length_a   1.000
_cell.length_b   1.000
_cell.length_c   1.000
_cell.angle_alpha   90.00
_cell.angle_beta   90.00
_cell.angle_gamma   90.00
#
_symmetry.space_group_name_H-M   'P 1'
#
loop_
_entity.id
_entity.type
_entity.pdbx_description
1 polymer ?
#
loop_
_entity_poly.entity_id
_entity_poly.type
_entity_poly.pdbx_seq_one_letter_code
_entity_poly.pdbx_strand_id
1 'polypeptide(L)'
;MLQVVVLLLLCICSSQVSAQQCTVCGSGIPVPDPEFPLEIDAIPATNCGELDLTVNFLTASSALCLLINDISPICGCPVPPNACTVCGQIENAELTNPNLVLAGLSGTDVLPNHAAASQITVVSCFMLDAVLQTQHTNVSDTCRLWQERYEAVCGCSTTVPPTMTPSLAPTNSLAPTNSTAPSVPPPSTVPSTTPSTVPSTPPSASPGVIIPTRPTMDRKSGLFRVGKLPRRPTIEEKKEVP
;
A
#
# COMPACT_ATOMS: atom_id res chain seq x y z
N MET A 1 33.35 18.86 35.85
CA MET A 1 33.32 17.51 35.22
C MET A 1 32.00 16.78 35.51
N LEU A 2 31.65 16.49 36.78
CA LEU A 2 30.43 15.74 37.12
C LEU A 2 29.12 16.42 36.67
N GLN A 3 28.99 17.75 36.82
CA GLN A 3 27.81 18.49 36.34
C GLN A 3 27.64 18.44 34.81
N VAL A 4 28.73 18.42 34.05
CA VAL A 4 28.69 18.36 32.58
C VAL A 4 28.26 16.96 32.12
N VAL A 5 28.70 15.92 32.82
CA VAL A 5 28.29 14.52 32.56
C VAL A 5 26.82 14.30 32.91
N VAL A 6 26.33 14.88 34.02
CA VAL A 6 24.91 14.82 34.42
C VAL A 6 24.03 15.61 33.44
N LEU A 7 24.46 16.79 32.97
CA LEU A 7 23.74 17.52 31.92
C LEU A 7 23.75 16.75 30.59
N LEU A 8 24.86 16.12 30.20
CA LEU A 8 24.91 15.30 28.98
C LEU A 8 23.98 14.08 29.07
N LEU A 9 23.97 13.37 30.21
CA LEU A 9 23.08 12.23 30.46
C LEU A 9 21.60 12.64 30.49
N LEU A 10 21.27 13.79 31.09
CA LEU A 10 19.90 14.34 31.08
C LEU A 10 19.47 14.83 29.69
N CYS A 11 20.41 15.30 28.85
CA CYS A 11 20.13 15.74 27.48
C CYS A 11 19.85 14.54 26.55
N ILE A 12 20.51 13.40 26.77
CA ILE A 12 20.25 12.14 26.06
C ILE A 12 18.86 11.57 26.44
N CYS A 13 18.42 11.74 27.69
CA CYS A 13 17.06 11.33 28.12
C CYS A 13 15.94 12.32 27.72
N SER A 14 16.26 13.61 27.55
CA SER A 14 15.28 14.64 27.13
C SER A 14 15.03 14.63 25.62
N SER A 15 15.89 13.93 24.88
CA SER A 15 15.61 13.49 23.51
C SER A 15 14.73 12.23 23.53
N GLN A 16 13.74 12.16 24.43
CA GLN A 16 12.53 11.40 24.15
C GLN A 16 11.84 12.11 22.99
N VAL A 17 12.40 11.84 21.80
CA VAL A 17 11.67 11.66 20.56
C VAL A 17 10.30 11.16 20.97
N SER A 18 9.26 11.93 20.63
CA SER A 18 7.92 11.38 20.50
C SER A 18 8.06 10.25 19.49
N ALA A 19 8.47 9.08 19.98
CA ALA A 19 8.66 7.90 19.18
C ALA A 19 7.24 7.53 18.85
N GLN A 20 6.78 7.99 17.68
CA GLN A 20 5.47 7.69 17.16
C GLN A 20 5.28 6.19 17.35
N GLN A 21 4.30 5.83 18.16
CA GLN A 21 3.92 4.45 18.35
C GLN A 21 3.42 3.96 17.01
N CYS A 22 3.71 2.70 16.69
CA CYS A 22 3.15 2.11 15.50
C CYS A 22 1.63 2.02 15.64
N THR A 23 0.91 2.36 14.58
CA THR A 23 -0.55 2.26 14.50
C THR A 23 -0.88 1.45 13.25
N VAL A 24 -1.92 0.61 13.29
CA VAL A 24 -2.28 -0.21 12.12
C VAL A 24 -2.70 0.69 10.97
N CYS A 25 -3.62 1.63 11.20
CA CYS A 25 -3.90 2.68 10.24
C CYS A 25 -2.96 3.86 10.49
N GLY A 26 -2.36 4.39 9.42
CA GLY A 26 -1.56 5.60 9.53
C GLY A 26 -2.34 6.77 10.14
N SER A 27 -1.63 7.72 10.74
CA SER A 27 -2.20 8.95 11.34
C SER A 27 -3.07 8.74 12.59
N GLY A 28 -2.99 7.59 13.25
CA GLY A 28 -3.74 7.31 14.48
C GLY A 28 -5.26 7.15 14.26
N ILE A 29 -5.66 6.81 13.03
CA ILE A 29 -7.05 6.50 12.71
C ILE A 29 -7.38 5.14 13.33
N PRO A 30 -8.54 4.99 13.99
CA PRO A 30 -8.95 3.68 14.51
C PRO A 30 -9.19 2.71 13.35
N VAL A 31 -8.85 1.44 13.57
CA VAL A 31 -9.10 0.36 12.61
C VAL A 31 -10.61 0.24 12.34
N PRO A 32 -11.06 0.39 11.08
CA PRO A 32 -12.48 0.31 10.74
C PRO A 32 -13.09 -1.08 10.98
N ASP A 33 -12.34 -2.14 10.66
CA ASP A 33 -12.78 -3.52 10.73
C ASP A 33 -11.95 -4.34 11.73
N PRO A 34 -12.09 -4.10 13.05
CA PRO A 34 -11.26 -4.76 14.07
C PRO A 34 -11.49 -6.27 14.15
N GLU A 35 -12.67 -6.77 13.74
CA GLU A 35 -13.00 -8.20 13.77
C GLU A 35 -12.51 -8.97 12.52
N PHE A 36 -11.90 -8.28 11.54
CA PHE A 36 -11.42 -8.93 10.33
C PHE A 36 -10.31 -9.94 10.66
N PRO A 37 -10.45 -11.22 10.28
CA PRO A 37 -9.49 -12.26 10.62
C PRO A 37 -8.20 -12.10 9.80
N LEU A 38 -7.06 -12.11 10.49
CA LEU A 38 -5.73 -12.09 9.89
C LEU A 38 -5.16 -13.50 9.89
N GLU A 39 -5.24 -14.20 8.76
CA GLU A 39 -4.63 -15.53 8.56
C GLU A 39 -3.17 -15.39 8.12
N ILE A 40 -2.35 -14.66 8.89
CA ILE A 40 -0.93 -14.44 8.59
C ILE A 40 -0.10 -15.09 9.71
N ASP A 41 0.45 -16.27 9.45
CA ASP A 41 1.27 -17.04 10.40
C ASP A 41 2.47 -16.25 10.99
N ALA A 42 2.92 -15.21 10.29
CA ALA A 42 4.03 -14.38 10.72
C ALA A 42 3.68 -13.37 11.83
N ILE A 43 2.39 -13.10 12.08
CA ILE A 43 1.94 -12.06 13.01
C ILE A 43 1.17 -12.71 14.15
N PRO A 44 1.53 -12.44 15.43
CA PRO A 44 0.85 -13.01 16.58
C PRO A 44 -0.47 -12.27 16.88
N ALA A 45 -1.31 -12.08 15.87
CA ALA A 45 -2.62 -11.46 16.00
C ALA A 45 -3.63 -12.23 15.14
N THR A 46 -4.78 -12.55 15.71
CA THR A 46 -5.85 -13.30 15.02
C THR A 46 -6.77 -12.41 14.21
N ASN A 47 -6.82 -11.12 14.54
CA ASN A 47 -7.68 -10.13 13.89
C ASN A 47 -7.06 -8.72 13.95
N CYS A 48 -7.60 -7.81 13.14
CA CYS A 48 -7.07 -6.46 13.00
C CYS A 48 -7.15 -5.62 14.30
N GLY A 49 -8.11 -5.88 15.19
CA GLY A 49 -8.22 -5.21 16.49
C GLY A 49 -7.13 -5.66 17.47
N GLU A 50 -6.85 -6.96 17.53
CA GLU A 50 -5.73 -7.50 18.32
C GLU A 50 -4.38 -7.02 17.77
N LEU A 51 -4.27 -6.89 16.44
CA LEU A 51 -3.11 -6.30 15.81
C LEU A 51 -2.90 -4.87 16.29
N ASP A 52 -3.94 -4.02 16.29
CA ASP A 52 -3.86 -2.62 16.73
C ASP A 52 -3.37 -2.47 18.18
N LEU A 53 -3.82 -3.35 19.07
CA LEU A 53 -3.34 -3.39 20.45
C LEU A 53 -1.87 -3.82 20.55
N THR A 54 -1.45 -4.77 19.71
CA THR A 54 -0.09 -5.31 19.71
C THR A 54 0.92 -4.31 19.14
N VAL A 55 0.54 -3.56 18.10
CA VAL A 55 1.44 -2.60 17.46
C VAL A 55 1.74 -1.38 18.29
N ASN A 56 0.86 -1.03 19.23
CA ASN A 56 1.03 0.17 20.06
C ASN A 56 2.30 0.11 20.93
N PHE A 57 2.86 -1.10 21.13
CA PHE A 57 4.13 -1.32 21.83
C PHE A 57 5.36 -1.26 20.92
N LEU A 58 5.17 -1.20 19.60
CA LEU A 58 6.24 -1.15 18.60
C LEU A 58 6.63 0.29 18.29
N THR A 59 7.92 0.48 18.00
CA THR A 59 8.41 1.74 17.45
C THR A 59 8.00 1.87 15.98
N ALA A 60 7.62 3.07 15.53
CA ALA A 60 7.28 3.34 14.12
C ALA A 60 8.38 2.93 13.12
N SER A 61 9.64 2.90 13.56
CA SER A 61 10.79 2.50 12.73
C SER A 61 11.10 1.00 12.76
N SER A 62 10.35 0.20 13.53
CA SER A 62 10.57 -1.24 13.58
C SER A 62 10.18 -1.89 12.26
N ALA A 63 10.93 -2.91 11.84
CA ALA A 63 10.62 -3.69 10.64
C ALA A 63 9.22 -4.33 10.73
N LEU A 64 8.78 -4.68 11.94
CA LEU A 64 7.44 -5.21 12.18
C LEU A 64 6.38 -4.13 11.93
N CYS A 65 6.59 -2.89 12.39
CA CYS A 65 5.68 -1.78 12.10
C CYS A 65 5.55 -1.49 10.60
N LEU A 66 6.67 -1.53 9.86
CA LEU A 66 6.64 -1.36 8.41
C LEU A 66 5.81 -2.46 7.73
N LEU A 67 6.00 -3.71 8.14
CA LEU A 67 5.18 -4.84 7.68
C LEU A 67 3.68 -4.65 8.01
N ILE A 68 3.36 -4.10 9.19
CA ILE A 68 1.97 -3.88 9.58
C ILE A 68 1.34 -2.76 8.78
N ASN A 69 2.07 -1.67 8.54
CA ASN A 69 1.62 -0.61 7.65
C ASN A 69 1.35 -1.13 6.23
N ASP A 70 2.15 -2.11 5.77
CA ASP A 70 1.97 -2.77 4.47
C ASP A 70 0.70 -3.64 4.39
N ILE A 71 0.15 -4.10 5.52
CA ILE A 71 -1.11 -4.84 5.56
C ILE A 71 -2.28 -4.00 6.07
N SER A 72 -2.06 -2.71 6.35
CA SER A 72 -3.12 -1.81 6.83
C SER A 72 -4.38 -1.78 5.96
N PRO A 73 -4.32 -1.87 4.61
CA PRO A 73 -5.54 -1.88 3.80
C PRO A 73 -6.39 -3.15 4.00
N ILE A 74 -5.79 -4.26 4.43
CA ILE A 74 -6.52 -5.50 4.79
C ILE A 74 -7.48 -5.23 5.94
N CYS A 75 -7.10 -4.34 6.85
CA CYS A 75 -7.90 -3.93 8.01
C CYS A 75 -8.87 -2.77 7.71
N GLY A 76 -9.06 -2.43 6.43
CA GLY A 76 -9.96 -1.35 5.99
C GLY A 76 -9.37 0.06 6.11
N CYS A 77 -8.07 0.19 6.40
CA CYS A 77 -7.45 1.50 6.53
C CYS A 77 -7.49 2.28 5.19
N PRO A 78 -7.60 3.62 5.24
CA PRO A 78 -7.70 4.43 4.04
C PRO A 78 -6.45 4.32 3.17
N VAL A 79 -6.69 4.02 1.90
CA VAL A 79 -5.66 3.84 0.88
C VAL A 79 -5.20 5.22 0.38
N PRO A 80 -3.88 5.47 0.23
CA PRO A 80 -3.41 6.73 -0.30
C PRO A 80 -3.90 6.95 -1.74
N PRO A 81 -4.17 8.21 -2.15
CA PRO A 81 -4.55 8.50 -3.52
C PRO A 81 -3.43 8.07 -4.48
N ASN A 82 -3.81 7.45 -5.60
CA ASN A 82 -2.90 6.86 -6.60
C ASN A 82 -2.17 5.58 -6.15
N ALA A 83 -2.64 4.89 -5.12
CA ALA A 83 -2.14 3.57 -4.80
C ALA A 83 -2.24 2.59 -5.99
N CYS A 84 -1.30 1.67 -6.09
CA CYS A 84 -1.38 0.62 -7.10
C CYS A 84 -2.49 -0.37 -6.72
N THR A 85 -3.41 -0.65 -7.62
CA THR A 85 -4.44 -1.68 -7.44
C THR A 85 -4.36 -2.67 -8.60
N VAL A 86 -4.79 -3.92 -8.38
CA VAL A 86 -4.91 -4.95 -9.42
C VAL A 86 -5.81 -4.46 -10.56
N CYS A 87 -6.86 -3.69 -10.23
CA CYS A 87 -7.82 -3.13 -11.18
C CYS A 87 -7.53 -1.68 -11.59
N GLY A 88 -6.33 -1.15 -11.35
CA GLY A 88 -6.01 0.27 -11.49
C GLY A 88 -6.09 0.85 -12.92
N GLN A 89 -6.21 0.00 -13.94
CA GLN A 89 -6.46 0.39 -15.34
C GLN A 89 -7.88 0.94 -15.56
N ILE A 90 -8.82 0.56 -14.69
CA ILE A 90 -10.23 0.84 -14.88
C ILE A 90 -10.72 1.69 -13.71
N GLU A 91 -11.22 2.89 -14.02
CA GLU A 91 -11.75 3.78 -12.99
C GLU A 91 -12.90 3.12 -12.22
N ASN A 92 -12.78 3.11 -10.89
CA ASN A 92 -13.78 2.52 -9.97
C ASN A 92 -14.06 1.03 -10.22
N ALA A 93 -13.08 0.29 -10.75
CA ALA A 93 -13.22 -1.16 -10.84
C ALA A 93 -12.94 -1.82 -9.49
N GLU A 94 -13.78 -2.79 -9.17
CA GLU A 94 -13.68 -3.64 -7.99
C GLU A 94 -13.27 -5.06 -8.41
N LEU A 95 -12.59 -5.75 -7.50
CA LEU A 95 -12.22 -7.14 -7.68
C LEU A 95 -13.49 -8.00 -7.76
N THR A 96 -13.62 -8.75 -8.85
CA THR A 96 -14.76 -9.68 -9.03
C THR A 96 -14.61 -10.93 -8.17
N ASN A 97 -13.36 -11.39 -7.97
CA ASN A 97 -13.05 -12.57 -7.17
C ASN A 97 -12.03 -12.23 -6.05
N PRO A 98 -12.41 -11.44 -5.04
CA PRO A 98 -11.50 -11.01 -3.98
C PRO A 98 -10.94 -12.18 -3.15
N ASN A 99 -11.73 -13.25 -2.99
CA ASN A 99 -11.37 -14.43 -2.21
C ASN A 99 -10.63 -15.51 -3.02
N LEU A 100 -10.34 -15.26 -4.30
CA LEU A 100 -9.62 -16.24 -5.12
C LEU A 100 -8.17 -16.35 -4.62
N VAL A 101 -7.79 -17.56 -4.22
CA VAL A 101 -6.42 -17.88 -3.80
C VAL A 101 -5.53 -18.03 -5.03
N LEU A 102 -4.46 -17.23 -5.05
CA LEU A 102 -3.46 -17.22 -6.11
C LEU A 102 -2.39 -18.29 -5.82
N ALA A 103 -2.47 -19.41 -6.54
CA ALA A 103 -1.49 -20.48 -6.41
C ALA A 103 -0.12 -20.06 -6.95
N GLY A 104 0.95 -20.41 -6.22
CA GLY A 104 2.33 -20.21 -6.68
C GLY A 104 2.93 -18.83 -6.41
N LEU A 105 2.19 -17.94 -5.74
CA LEU A 105 2.76 -16.74 -5.16
C LEU A 105 3.45 -17.07 -3.84
N SER A 106 4.74 -16.78 -3.76
CA SER A 106 5.44 -16.76 -2.47
C SER A 106 5.25 -15.39 -1.84
N GLY A 107 5.15 -15.31 -0.51
CA GLY A 107 5.11 -14.00 0.14
C GLY A 107 6.34 -13.14 -0.16
N THR A 108 7.48 -13.75 -0.53
CA THR A 108 8.66 -13.00 -0.98
C THR A 108 8.48 -12.29 -2.33
N ASP A 109 7.55 -12.74 -3.18
CA ASP A 109 7.20 -12.03 -4.41
C ASP A 109 6.38 -10.78 -4.09
N VAL A 110 5.48 -10.89 -3.10
CA VAL A 110 4.49 -9.87 -2.74
C VAL A 110 5.10 -8.79 -1.84
N LEU A 111 5.95 -9.18 -0.87
CA LEU A 111 6.68 -8.28 0.03
C LEU A 111 8.20 -8.51 -0.05
N PRO A 112 8.85 -8.02 -1.13
CA PRO A 112 10.27 -8.29 -1.39
C PRO A 112 11.22 -7.72 -0.32
N ASN A 113 10.77 -6.72 0.43
CA ASN A 113 11.56 -6.06 1.47
C ASN A 113 11.49 -6.75 2.84
N HIS A 114 10.69 -7.82 2.98
CA HIS A 114 10.39 -8.39 4.29
C HIS A 114 10.82 -9.85 4.36
N ALA A 115 11.90 -10.12 5.09
CA ALA A 115 12.41 -11.48 5.30
C ALA A 115 11.37 -12.42 5.94
N ALA A 116 10.42 -11.85 6.70
CA ALA A 116 9.32 -12.58 7.32
C ALA A 116 8.23 -13.01 6.31
N ALA A 117 8.21 -12.45 5.10
CA ALA A 117 7.22 -12.78 4.08
C ALA A 117 7.39 -14.21 3.52
N SER A 118 8.49 -14.88 3.84
CA SER A 118 8.72 -16.30 3.49
C SER A 118 7.68 -17.27 4.08
N GLN A 119 6.85 -16.83 5.04
CA GLN A 119 5.81 -17.65 5.67
C GLN A 119 4.39 -17.40 5.14
N ILE A 120 4.18 -16.43 4.24
CA ILE A 120 2.86 -16.24 3.63
C ILE A 120 2.68 -17.33 2.57
N THR A 121 1.83 -18.31 2.88
CA THR A 121 1.60 -19.51 2.05
C THR A 121 0.37 -19.38 1.15
N VAL A 122 -0.54 -18.47 1.49
CA VAL A 122 -1.81 -18.26 0.78
C VAL A 122 -1.99 -16.76 0.57
N VAL A 123 -2.03 -16.35 -0.70
CA VAL A 123 -2.28 -14.95 -1.09
C VAL A 123 -3.60 -14.93 -1.85
N SER A 124 -4.61 -14.26 -1.31
CA SER A 124 -5.85 -14.00 -2.05
C SER A 124 -5.70 -12.78 -2.96
N CYS A 125 -6.58 -12.65 -3.95
CA CYS A 125 -6.65 -11.45 -4.78
C CYS A 125 -6.86 -10.17 -3.97
N PHE A 126 -7.65 -10.24 -2.89
CA PHE A 126 -7.82 -9.14 -1.94
C PHE A 126 -6.51 -8.78 -1.22
N MET A 127 -5.79 -9.77 -0.70
CA MET A 127 -4.49 -9.53 -0.06
C MET A 127 -3.46 -8.98 -1.04
N LEU A 128 -3.45 -9.49 -2.27
CA LEU A 128 -2.58 -8.98 -3.31
C LEU A 128 -2.87 -7.50 -3.60
N ASP A 129 -4.15 -7.15 -3.76
CA ASP A 129 -4.55 -5.77 -4.00
C ASP A 129 -4.17 -4.85 -2.83
N ALA A 130 -4.40 -5.29 -1.59
CA ALA A 130 -3.99 -4.56 -0.40
C ALA A 130 -2.46 -4.32 -0.36
N VAL A 131 -1.65 -5.32 -0.72
CA VAL A 131 -0.19 -5.13 -0.74
C VAL A 131 0.26 -4.24 -1.89
N LEU A 132 -0.37 -4.33 -3.06
CA LEU A 132 -0.08 -3.39 -4.15
C LEU A 132 -0.38 -1.97 -3.72
N GLN A 133 -1.44 -1.76 -2.94
CA GLN A 133 -1.83 -0.43 -2.49
C GLN A 133 -0.80 0.23 -1.57
N THR A 134 0.01 -0.55 -0.86
CA THR A 134 1.06 -0.02 0.02
C THR A 134 2.37 0.23 -0.71
N GLN A 135 2.56 -0.36 -1.89
CA GLN A 135 3.72 -0.06 -2.71
C GLN A 135 3.63 1.35 -3.28
N HIS A 136 4.54 2.22 -2.83
CA HIS A 136 4.66 3.58 -3.37
C HIS A 136 4.84 3.57 -4.90
N THR A 137 4.08 4.45 -5.55
CA THR A 137 3.98 4.65 -7.02
C THR A 137 5.28 4.84 -7.79
N ASN A 138 6.41 5.02 -7.11
CA ASN A 138 7.73 5.10 -7.75
C ASN A 138 8.20 3.76 -8.35
N VAL A 139 7.50 2.65 -8.10
CA VAL A 139 7.77 1.35 -8.73
C VAL A 139 6.71 1.02 -9.78
N SER A 140 6.49 1.94 -10.74
CA SER A 140 5.43 1.79 -11.76
C SER A 140 5.57 0.51 -12.59
N ASP A 141 6.80 0.03 -12.81
CA ASP A 141 7.04 -1.20 -13.56
C ASP A 141 6.55 -2.45 -12.81
N THR A 142 6.77 -2.53 -11.50
CA THR A 142 6.28 -3.65 -10.69
C THR A 142 4.76 -3.62 -10.64
N CYS A 143 4.16 -2.46 -10.35
CA CYS A 143 2.70 -2.31 -10.34
C CYS A 143 2.06 -2.82 -11.64
N ARG A 144 2.57 -2.36 -12.79
CA ARG A 144 2.05 -2.76 -14.10
C ARG A 144 2.22 -4.27 -14.35
N LEU A 145 3.36 -4.85 -14.00
CA LEU A 145 3.60 -6.29 -14.14
C LEU A 145 2.60 -7.13 -13.33
N TRP A 146 2.25 -6.67 -12.12
CA TRP A 146 1.25 -7.33 -11.29
C TRP A 146 -0.16 -7.19 -11.86
N GLN A 147 -0.53 -6.00 -12.33
CA GLN A 147 -1.80 -5.78 -13.03
C GLN A 147 -1.93 -6.71 -14.24
N GLU A 148 -0.97 -6.70 -15.17
CA GLU A 148 -1.01 -7.53 -16.38
C GLU A 148 -1.11 -9.03 -16.07
N ARG A 149 -0.51 -9.48 -14.96
CA ARG A 149 -0.50 -10.88 -14.57
C ARG A 149 -1.77 -11.33 -13.86
N TYR A 150 -2.35 -10.47 -13.01
CA TYR A 150 -3.41 -10.88 -12.08
C TYR A 150 -4.77 -10.25 -12.35
N GLU A 151 -4.87 -9.22 -13.20
CA GLU A 151 -6.15 -8.63 -13.61
C GLU A 151 -7.09 -9.69 -14.20
N ALA A 152 -6.57 -10.53 -15.11
CA ALA A 152 -7.35 -11.60 -15.73
C ALA A 152 -7.76 -12.73 -14.75
N VAL A 153 -6.98 -12.92 -13.68
CA VAL A 153 -7.20 -14.00 -12.69
C VAL A 153 -8.19 -13.54 -11.63
N CYS A 154 -7.96 -12.35 -11.05
CA CYS A 154 -8.80 -11.80 -10.00
C CYS A 154 -10.12 -11.23 -10.56
N GLY A 155 -10.12 -10.79 -11.81
CA GLY A 155 -11.26 -10.18 -12.48
C GLY A 155 -11.52 -8.76 -11.97
N CYS A 156 -11.77 -7.84 -12.89
CA CYS A 156 -12.11 -6.46 -12.58
C CYS A 156 -13.47 -6.13 -13.18
N SER A 157 -14.40 -5.65 -12.36
CA SER A 157 -15.72 -5.21 -12.80
C SER A 157 -15.93 -3.76 -12.42
N THR A 158 -16.45 -2.96 -13.34
CA THR A 158 -16.85 -1.59 -13.02
C THR A 158 -18.21 -1.61 -12.33
N THR A 159 -18.29 -0.97 -11.18
CA THR A 159 -19.58 -0.60 -10.59
C THR A 159 -20.08 0.63 -11.32
N VAL A 160 -20.37 0.51 -12.62
CA VAL A 160 -21.15 1.53 -13.32
C VAL A 160 -22.57 1.37 -12.78
N PRO A 161 -23.10 2.33 -12.00
CA PRO A 161 -24.53 2.30 -11.69
C PRO A 161 -25.25 2.23 -13.03
N PRO A 162 -26.24 1.33 -13.22
CA PRO A 162 -26.95 1.24 -14.48
C PRO A 162 -27.40 2.63 -14.83
N THR A 163 -26.81 3.21 -15.87
CA THR A 163 -27.23 4.51 -16.37
C THR A 163 -28.68 4.27 -16.74
N MET A 164 -29.60 4.85 -15.96
CA MET A 164 -31.03 4.81 -16.28
C MET A 164 -31.14 5.38 -17.68
N THR A 165 -31.19 4.49 -18.66
CA THR A 165 -31.44 4.85 -20.04
C THR A 165 -32.84 5.42 -19.99
N PRO A 166 -33.07 6.71 -20.31
CA PRO A 166 -34.43 7.19 -20.45
C PRO A 166 -35.07 6.30 -21.53
N SER A 167 -35.98 5.42 -21.09
CA SER A 167 -36.77 4.57 -21.97
C SER A 167 -37.56 5.50 -22.88
N LEU A 168 -37.04 5.71 -24.09
CA LEU A 168 -37.75 6.37 -25.17
C LEU A 168 -39.02 5.56 -25.42
N ALA A 169 -40.13 6.11 -24.96
CA ALA A 169 -41.46 5.62 -25.27
C ALA A 169 -41.62 5.47 -26.80
N PRO A 170 -42.36 4.47 -27.28
CA PRO A 170 -42.53 4.24 -28.70
C PRO A 170 -43.21 5.45 -29.36
N THR A 171 -42.56 5.95 -30.40
CA THR A 171 -43.01 7.06 -31.24
C THR A 171 -44.20 6.61 -32.08
N ASN A 172 -45.40 7.10 -31.76
CA ASN A 172 -46.51 7.10 -32.72
C ASN A 172 -46.42 8.38 -33.57
N SER A 173 -45.98 8.20 -34.82
CA SER A 173 -46.18 9.18 -35.90
C SER A 173 -47.67 9.32 -36.21
N LEU A 174 -48.16 10.57 -36.30
CA LEU A 174 -48.98 11.07 -37.43
C LEU A 174 -49.24 12.60 -37.30
N ALA A 175 -48.36 13.37 -37.96
CA ALA A 175 -48.65 14.49 -38.86
C ALA A 175 -49.30 15.82 -38.30
N PRO A 176 -49.46 16.90 -39.11
CA PRO A 176 -48.58 18.07 -39.01
C PRO A 176 -49.31 19.42 -38.96
N THR A 177 -48.73 20.48 -38.37
CA THR A 177 -49.04 21.87 -38.80
C THR A 177 -47.93 22.85 -38.42
N ASN A 178 -47.27 23.37 -39.44
CA ASN A 178 -46.93 24.78 -39.67
C ASN A 178 -47.07 25.76 -38.48
N SER A 179 -45.96 26.38 -38.08
CA SER A 179 -45.90 27.85 -37.87
C SER A 179 -44.46 28.33 -37.68
N THR A 180 -44.01 29.01 -38.73
CA THR A 180 -43.08 30.14 -38.80
C THR A 180 -42.91 30.97 -37.51
N ALA A 181 -41.66 31.23 -37.10
CA ALA A 181 -41.05 32.54 -36.74
C ALA A 181 -39.66 32.32 -36.05
N PRO A 182 -38.84 33.34 -35.76
CA PRO A 182 -37.58 33.56 -36.45
C PRO A 182 -36.32 33.38 -35.59
N SER A 183 -35.19 33.22 -36.27
CA SER A 183 -33.82 33.20 -35.74
C SER A 183 -33.49 34.43 -34.87
N VAL A 184 -32.94 34.18 -33.68
CA VAL A 184 -32.14 35.13 -32.92
C VAL A 184 -30.90 34.38 -32.40
N PRO A 185 -29.67 34.83 -32.71
CA PRO A 185 -28.45 34.20 -32.21
C PRO A 185 -28.19 34.55 -30.73
N PRO A 186 -27.55 33.65 -29.95
CA PRO A 186 -27.15 33.96 -28.59
C PRO A 186 -25.95 34.93 -28.55
N PRO A 187 -25.90 35.84 -27.56
CA PRO A 187 -24.78 36.76 -27.38
C PRO A 187 -23.55 36.07 -26.78
N SER A 188 -22.40 36.27 -27.43
CA SER A 188 -21.08 36.10 -26.83
C SER A 188 -20.85 37.18 -25.77
N THR A 189 -20.65 36.80 -24.51
CA THR A 189 -19.91 37.63 -23.55
C THR A 189 -19.34 36.76 -22.44
N VAL A 190 -18.03 36.48 -22.52
CA VAL A 190 -17.23 35.97 -21.40
C VAL A 190 -16.47 37.16 -20.83
N PRO A 191 -16.71 37.57 -19.57
CA PRO A 191 -15.78 38.42 -18.85
C PRO A 191 -14.73 37.55 -18.14
N SER A 192 -13.47 37.78 -18.50
CA SER A 192 -12.28 37.33 -17.79
C SER A 192 -12.34 37.69 -16.31
N THR A 193 -12.24 36.69 -15.44
CA THR A 193 -11.85 36.89 -14.04
C THR A 193 -10.35 36.68 -13.88
N THR A 194 -9.73 37.77 -13.48
CA THR A 194 -8.39 38.03 -12.95
C THR A 194 -7.68 36.85 -12.25
N PRO A 195 -6.37 36.67 -12.46
CA PRO A 195 -5.55 35.81 -11.62
C PRO A 195 -5.20 36.53 -10.31
N SER A 196 -5.54 35.92 -9.16
CA SER A 196 -5.04 36.33 -7.86
C SER A 196 -3.58 35.92 -7.72
N THR A 197 -2.71 36.92 -7.82
CA THR A 197 -1.31 36.91 -7.38
C THR A 197 -1.25 36.56 -5.88
N VAL A 198 -0.77 35.36 -5.55
CA VAL A 198 -0.35 35.01 -4.19
C VAL A 198 1.12 35.45 -4.04
N PRO A 199 1.48 36.19 -2.98
CA PRO A 199 2.85 36.61 -2.75
C PRO A 199 3.73 35.45 -2.30
N SER A 200 4.74 35.16 -3.11
CA SER A 200 5.87 34.28 -2.78
C SER A 200 6.59 34.80 -1.53
N THR A 201 6.53 34.02 -0.46
CA THR A 201 7.32 34.21 0.76
C THR A 201 8.74 33.66 0.52
N PRO A 202 9.81 34.34 0.97
CA PRO A 202 11.19 33.93 0.71
C PRO A 202 11.57 32.63 1.42
N PRO A 203 12.47 31.81 0.83
CA PRO A 203 13.00 30.63 1.50
C PRO A 203 13.86 31.05 2.70
N SER A 204 13.40 30.67 3.89
CA SER A 204 14.15 30.77 5.13
C SER A 204 15.33 29.81 5.07
N ALA A 205 16.53 30.38 5.21
CA ALA A 205 17.79 29.65 5.24
C ALA A 205 17.80 28.64 6.39
N SER A 206 17.99 27.36 6.07
CA SER A 206 18.38 26.36 7.06
C SER A 206 19.91 26.32 7.18
N PRO A 207 20.45 26.32 8.41
CA PRO A 207 21.88 26.27 8.68
C PRO A 207 22.48 24.90 8.34
N GLY A 208 23.75 24.94 7.91
CA GLY A 208 24.49 23.82 7.33
C GLY A 208 24.47 22.52 8.12
N VAL A 209 24.13 21.44 7.41
CA VAL A 209 24.40 20.07 7.83
C VAL A 209 25.88 19.80 7.60
N ILE A 210 26.63 19.69 8.70
CA ILE A 210 27.99 19.15 8.69
C ILE A 210 27.85 17.65 8.41
N ILE A 211 28.30 17.23 7.23
CA ILE A 211 28.44 15.81 6.86
C ILE A 211 29.62 15.24 7.67
N PRO A 212 29.44 14.27 8.58
CA PRO A 212 30.56 13.52 9.11
C PRO A 212 31.08 12.58 8.03
N THR A 213 32.35 12.77 7.70
CA THR A 213 33.14 11.96 6.78
C THR A 213 33.09 10.49 7.18
N ARG A 214 32.70 9.65 6.22
CA ARG A 214 32.69 8.19 6.30
C ARG A 214 34.09 7.67 6.68
N PRO A 215 34.26 6.84 7.72
CA PRO A 215 35.52 6.14 7.92
C PRO A 215 35.67 5.07 6.83
N THR A 216 36.75 5.19 6.06
CA THR A 216 37.29 4.16 5.19
C THR A 216 37.66 2.94 6.04
N MET A 217 36.87 1.88 5.97
CA MET A 217 37.29 0.58 6.47
C MET A 217 38.16 -0.10 5.40
N ASP A 218 39.44 -0.20 5.76
CA ASP A 218 40.49 -0.98 5.12
C ASP A 218 40.09 -2.46 5.10
N ARG A 219 39.74 -2.98 3.90
CA ARG A 219 39.31 -4.37 3.71
C ARG A 219 40.54 -5.28 3.63
N LYS A 220 41.15 -5.55 4.78
CA LYS A 220 42.17 -6.58 4.95
C LYS A 220 41.51 -7.91 5.31
N SER A 221 41.45 -8.80 4.32
CA SER A 221 41.52 -10.26 4.37
C SER A 221 41.05 -10.96 5.66
N GLY A 222 39.80 -11.42 5.66
CA GLY A 222 39.27 -12.38 6.64
C GLY A 222 38.71 -13.60 5.94
N LEU A 223 39.52 -14.64 5.85
CA LEU A 223 39.23 -15.96 5.29
C LEU A 223 38.16 -16.67 6.16
N PHE A 224 36.88 -16.61 5.77
CA PHE A 224 35.84 -17.39 6.44
C PHE A 224 35.88 -18.85 5.95
N ARG A 225 36.23 -19.75 6.87
CA ARG A 225 36.11 -21.20 6.70
C ARG A 225 34.65 -21.59 6.49
N VAL A 226 34.37 -22.20 5.36
CA VAL A 226 33.11 -22.89 5.06
C VAL A 226 32.93 -24.05 6.04
N GLY A 227 31.97 -23.92 6.95
CA GLY A 227 31.52 -25.02 7.81
C GLY A 227 30.78 -26.07 6.98
N LYS A 228 31.20 -27.33 7.13
CA LYS A 228 30.56 -28.52 6.57
C LYS A 228 29.05 -28.55 6.89
N LEU A 229 28.22 -28.60 5.85
CA LEU A 229 26.81 -28.99 5.97
C LEU A 229 26.70 -30.46 6.44
N PRO A 230 25.76 -30.79 7.33
CA PRO A 230 25.44 -32.18 7.67
C PRO A 230 24.77 -32.89 6.48
N ARG A 231 25.23 -34.12 6.21
CA ARG A 231 24.69 -35.00 5.17
C ARG A 231 23.22 -35.33 5.49
N ARG A 232 22.36 -35.12 4.49
CA ARG A 232 20.95 -35.54 4.45
C ARG A 232 20.86 -37.07 4.59
N PRO A 233 19.98 -37.62 5.45
CA PRO A 233 19.74 -39.05 5.50
C PRO A 233 18.99 -39.52 4.25
N THR A 234 19.48 -40.60 3.66
CA THR A 234 18.87 -41.34 2.57
C THR A 234 17.58 -41.99 3.08
N ILE A 235 16.44 -41.68 2.45
CA ILE A 235 15.18 -42.37 2.72
C ILE A 235 15.24 -43.72 1.99
N GLU A 236 15.17 -44.81 2.75
CA GLU A 236 14.99 -46.16 2.21
C GLU A 236 13.64 -46.28 1.49
N GLU A 237 13.70 -46.66 0.22
CA GLU A 237 12.57 -47.05 -0.61
C GLU A 237 12.04 -48.41 -0.12
N LYS A 238 10.93 -48.39 0.62
CA LYS A 238 10.24 -49.62 1.02
C LYS A 238 9.46 -50.17 -0.17
N LYS A 239 10.10 -51.08 -0.89
CA LYS A 239 9.54 -51.93 -1.93
C LYS A 239 8.66 -53.00 -1.28
N GLU A 240 7.35 -52.95 -1.47
CA GLU A 240 6.46 -54.09 -1.23
C GLU A 240 5.98 -54.63 -2.58
N VAL A 241 6.15 -55.94 -2.71
CA VAL A 241 6.14 -56.83 -3.88
C VAL A 241 4.73 -57.48 -3.96
N PRO A 242 4.29 -57.98 -5.13
CA PRO A 242 2.91 -57.86 -5.64
C PRO A 242 1.87 -58.82 -5.02
#